data_AF-A0A6G2DFM3-F1
#
_entry.id   AF-A0A6G2DFM3-F1
#
_cell.length_a   1.000
_cell.length_b   1.000
_cell.length_c   1.000
_cell.angle_alpha   90.00
_cell.angle_beta   90.00
_cell.angle_gamma   90.00
#
_symmetry.space_group_name_H-M   'P 1'
#
loop_
_entity.id
_entity.type
_entity.pdbx_description
1 polymer ?
#
loop_
_entity_poly.entity_id
_entity_poly.type
_entity_poly.pdbx_seq_one_letter_code
_entity_poly.pdbx_strand_id
1 'polypeptide(L)' 'MNKSEHRHQLIRALITKNKIHTQAELQTLLAENDIQVTQATLSRDIKNMNLSKVREED' A
#
# COMPACT_ATOMS: atom_id res chain seq x y z
N MET A 1 17.30 2.82 7.65
CA MET A 1 15.94 2.98 7.11
C MET A 1 14.97 2.33 8.08
N ASN A 2 14.00 3.08 8.58
CA ASN A 2 13.03 2.56 9.52
C ASN A 2 12.02 1.66 8.80
N LYS A 3 11.43 0.69 9.53
CA LYS A 3 10.48 -0.28 8.95
C LYS A 3 9.30 0.40 8.23
N SER A 4 8.89 1.59 8.67
CA SER A 4 7.85 2.41 8.02
C SER A 4 8.29 2.96 6.67
N GLU A 5 9.48 3.53 6.57
CA GLU A 5 10.02 4.10 5.33
C GLU A 5 10.18 3.03 4.24
N HIS A 6 10.70 1.86 4.62
CA HIS A 6 10.82 0.73 3.70
C HIS A 6 9.46 0.28 3.17
N ARG A 7 8.47 0.15 4.07
CA ARG A 7 7.11 -0.20 3.67
C ARG A 7 6.48 0.85 2.77
N HIS A 8 6.67 2.14 3.04
CA HIS A 8 6.14 3.22 2.21
C HIS A 8 6.75 3.22 0.80
N GLN A 9 8.05 2.95 0.68
CA GLN A 9 8.70 2.77 -0.61
C GLN A 9 8.10 1.59 -1.39
N LEU A 10 7.87 0.47 -0.70
CA LEU A 10 7.26 -0.70 -1.32
C LEU A 10 5.80 -0.43 -1.72
N ILE A 11 5.00 0.23 -0.88
CA ILE A 11 3.63 0.64 -1.20
C ILE A 11 3.62 1.45 -2.51
N ARG A 12 4.52 2.44 -2.66
CA ARG A 12 4.64 3.22 -3.90
C ARG A 12 4.97 2.33 -5.10
N ALA A 13 5.94 1.44 -4.96
CA ALA A 13 6.29 0.52 -6.03
C ALA A 13 5.12 -0.39 -6.44
N LEU A 14 4.36 -0.91 -5.48
CA LEU A 14 3.23 -1.80 -5.72
C LEU A 14 2.07 -1.10 -6.40
N ILE A 15 1.66 0.08 -5.93
CA ILE A 15 0.54 0.84 -6.54
C ILE A 15 0.87 1.38 -7.93
N THR A 16 2.16 1.57 -8.27
CA THR A 16 2.59 1.96 -9.61
C THR A 16 2.62 0.79 -10.58
N LYS A 17 2.92 -0.42 -10.09
CA LYS A 17 3.04 -1.63 -10.93
C LYS A 17 1.74 -2.41 -11.08
N ASN A 18 0.84 -2.29 -10.11
CA ASN A 18 -0.37 -3.09 -10.03
C ASN A 18 -1.59 -2.17 -9.93
N LYS A 19 -2.67 -2.61 -10.58
CA LYS A 19 -3.99 -2.02 -10.40
C LYS A 19 -4.57 -2.58 -9.09
N ILE A 20 -4.72 -1.72 -8.10
CA ILE A 20 -5.13 -2.08 -6.74
C ILE A 20 -6.45 -1.38 -6.43
N HIS A 21 -7.48 -2.17 -6.13
CA HIS A 21 -8.83 -1.69 -5.86
C HIS A 21 -9.10 -1.53 -4.37
N THR A 22 -8.46 -2.35 -3.53
CA THR A 22 -8.73 -2.41 -2.09
C THR A 22 -7.46 -2.40 -1.24
N GLN A 23 -7.60 -1.98 0.02
CA GLN A 23 -6.49 -2.06 0.99
C GLN A 23 -6.12 -3.50 1.31
N ALA A 24 -7.07 -4.44 1.23
CA ALA A 24 -6.80 -5.86 1.44
C ALA A 24 -5.88 -6.42 0.35
N GLU A 25 -6.08 -6.05 -0.91
CA GLU A 25 -5.17 -6.41 -2.00
C GLU A 25 -3.76 -5.85 -1.78
N LEU A 26 -3.64 -4.57 -1.40
CA LEU A 26 -2.34 -4.00 -1.07
C LEU A 26 -1.68 -4.69 0.12
N GLN A 27 -2.47 -5.10 1.13
CA GLN A 27 -1.97 -5.85 2.29
C GLN A 27 -1.42 -7.22 1.87
N THR A 28 -2.12 -7.94 0.98
CA THR A 28 -1.65 -9.23 0.44
C THR A 28 -0.35 -9.05 -0.34
N LEU A 29 -0.27 -8.05 -1.23
CA LEU A 29 0.96 -7.78 -1.98
C LEU A 29 2.15 -7.40 -1.09
N LEU A 30 1.90 -6.67 0.01
CA LEU A 30 2.93 -6.40 1.01
C LEU A 30 3.38 -7.69 1.72
N ALA A 31 2.45 -8.57 2.07
CA ALA A 31 2.74 -9.86 2.69
C ALA A 31 3.57 -10.79 1.78
N GLU A 32 3.30 -10.79 0.48
CA GLU A 32 4.08 -11.51 -0.54
C GLU A 32 5.52 -11.01 -0.68
N ASN A 33 5.80 -9.78 -0.20
CA ASN A 33 7.12 -9.17 -0.17
C ASN A 33 7.68 -9.12 1.28
N ASP A 34 7.29 -10.08 2.12
CA ASP A 34 7.74 -10.23 3.52
C ASP A 34 7.38 -9.05 4.46
N ILE A 35 6.44 -8.18 4.07
CA ILE A 35 5.96 -7.07 4.91
C ILE A 35 4.56 -7.39 5.45
N GLN A 36 4.53 -7.93 6.67
CA GLN A 36 3.29 -8.18 7.40
C GLN A 36 2.79 -6.91 8.10
N VAL A 37 1.60 -6.45 7.73
CA VAL A 37 0.90 -5.35 8.41
C VAL A 37 -0.56 -5.65 8.57
N THR A 38 -1.21 -5.00 9.54
CA THR A 38 -2.67 -5.04 9.69
C THR A 38 -3.33 -4.01 8.78
N GLN A 39 -4.62 -4.21 8.50
CA GLN A 39 -5.42 -3.24 7.76
C GLN A 39 -5.42 -1.85 8.44
N ALA A 40 -5.45 -1.78 9.78
CA ALA A 40 -5.39 -0.51 10.51
C ALA A 40 -4.06 0.24 10.32
N THR A 41 -2.94 -0.49 10.27
CA THR A 41 -1.63 0.10 9.99
C THR A 41 -1.56 0.59 8.55
N LEU A 42 -2.01 -0.22 7.60
CA LEU A 42 -2.03 0.15 6.18
C LEU A 42 -2.94 1.37 5.92
N SER A 43 -4.10 1.43 6.57
CA SER A 43 -5.00 2.59 6.50
C SER A 43 -4.34 3.88 6.98
N ARG A 44 -3.58 3.82 8.09
CA ARG A 44 -2.79 4.98 8.57
C ARG A 44 -1.69 5.35 7.58
N ASP A 45 -0.99 4.38 7.01
CA ASP A 45 0.07 4.66 6.03
C ASP A 45 -0.48 5.33 4.77
N ILE A 46 -1.59 4.84 4.23
CA ILE A 46 -2.27 5.44 3.07
C ILE A 46 -2.62 6.91 3.34
N LYS A 47 -3.17 7.21 4.53
CA LYS A 47 -3.46 8.59 4.95
C LYS A 47 -2.19 9.42 5.07
N ASN A 48 -1.16 8.91 5.75
CA ASN A 48 0.11 9.62 5.94
C ASN A 48 0.85 9.88 4.62
N MET A 49 0.70 8.99 3.64
CA MET A 49 1.29 9.09 2.31
C MET A 49 0.46 9.94 1.34
N ASN A 50 -0.70 10.46 1.77
CA ASN A 50 -1.66 11.19 0.93
C ASN A 50 -2.08 10.41 -0.33
N LEU A 51 -2.20 9.09 -0.21
CA LEU A 51 -2.67 8.25 -1.31
C LEU A 51 -4.19 8.34 -1.42
N SER A 52 -4.69 8.53 -2.63
CA SER A 52 -6.12 8.57 -2.94
C SER A 52 -6.44 7.63 -4.08
N LYS A 53 -7.60 6.96 -4.00
CA LYS A 53 -8.10 6.10 -5.08
C LYS A 53 -8.70 7.01 -6.14
N VAL A 54 -8.15 6.95 -7.36
CA VAL A 54 -8.74 7.60 -8.53
C VAL A 54 -9.82 6.69 -9.10
N ARG A 55 -10.88 7.30 -9.66
CA ARG A 55 -11.85 6.54 -10.47
C ARG A 55 -11.15 6.16 -11.77
N GLU A 56 -11.32 4.93 -12.19
CA GLU A 56 -10.92 4.53 -13.53
C GLU A 56 -11.99 5.06 -14.47
N GLU A 57 -11.58 5.85 -15.45
CA GLU A 57 -12.44 6.23 -16.57
C GLU A 57 -12.46 5.03 -17.53
N ASP A 58 -13.65 4.55 -17.88
CA ASP A 58 -13.87 3.46 -18.86
C ASP A 58 -13.36 3.82 -20.26
#